data_AF-A0A923PHX1-F1
#
_entry.id   AF-A0A923PHX1-F1
#
_cell.length_a   1.000
_cell.length_b   1.000
_cell.length_c   1.000
_cell.angle_alpha   90.00
_cell.angle_beta   90.00
_cell.angle_gamma   90.00
#
_symmetry.space_group_name_H-M   'P 1'
#
loop_
_entity.id
_entity.type
_entity.pdbx_description
1 polymer ?
#
loop_
_entity_poly.entity_id
_entity_poly.type
_entity_poly.pdbx_seq_one_letter_code
_entity_poly.pdbx_strand_id
1 'polypeptide(L)'
;MIDGNRFIITEVSTDPTYGSEANPVRVGGRSPSNERRFLEALYGPEGQELQYVRQGSCCFFKTKNGLLNDGALLDIYEVTWEGAPEPILIYIDMYDYAPLKAPKGFSLKKSSKL
;
A
#
# COMPACT_ATOMS: atom_id res chain seq x y z
N MET A 1 6.45 12.50 3.32
CA MET A 1 5.62 13.71 3.53
C MET A 1 4.15 13.36 3.28
N ILE A 2 3.21 14.14 3.81
CA ILE A 2 1.75 13.91 3.67
C ILE A 2 1.11 15.12 2.97
N ASP A 3 0.21 14.84 2.04
CA ASP A 3 -0.65 15.83 1.37
C ASP A 3 -2.12 15.52 1.69
N GLY A 4 -2.78 16.36 2.49
CA GLY A 4 -4.11 16.02 3.03
C GLY A 4 -4.11 14.70 3.81
N ASN A 5 -4.84 13.71 3.32
CA ASN A 5 -4.94 12.38 3.92
C ASN A 5 -4.24 11.27 3.12
N ARG A 6 -3.16 11.59 2.39
CA ARG A 6 -2.38 10.60 1.64
C ARG A 6 -0.88 10.84 1.73
N PHE A 7 -0.10 9.79 1.49
CA PHE A 7 1.34 9.93 1.34
C PHE A 7 1.69 10.64 0.02
N ILE A 8 2.78 11.42 0.05
CA ILE A 8 3.42 11.89 -1.17
C ILE A 8 4.40 10.78 -1.60
N ILE A 9 4.06 10.12 -2.71
CA ILE A 9 4.87 9.09 -3.38
C ILE A 9 5.28 9.64 -4.74
N THR A 10 6.53 9.44 -5.12
CA THR A 10 7.12 10.07 -6.32
C THR A 10 7.58 9.07 -7.38
N GLU A 11 7.54 7.78 -7.08
CA GLU A 11 8.04 6.73 -7.97
C GLU A 11 7.08 5.55 -8.06
N VAL A 12 7.03 4.94 -9.24
CA VAL A 12 6.44 3.61 -9.46
C VAL A 12 7.55 2.57 -9.37
N SER A 13 7.30 1.46 -8.68
CA SER A 13 8.25 0.36 -8.56
C SER A 13 8.49 -0.31 -9.91
N THR A 14 9.76 -0.58 -10.23
CA THR A 14 10.14 -1.44 -11.35
C THR A 14 10.11 -2.93 -10.99
N ASP A 15 10.11 -3.25 -9.69
CA ASP A 15 10.00 -4.60 -9.17
C ASP A 15 8.53 -5.06 -9.22
N PRO A 16 8.20 -6.10 -10.02
CA PRO A 16 6.83 -6.58 -10.17
C PRO A 16 6.28 -7.26 -8.90
N THR A 17 7.13 -7.58 -7.91
CA THR A 17 6.69 -8.19 -6.65
C THR A 17 6.26 -7.16 -5.62
N TYR A 18 6.57 -5.88 -5.80
CA TYR A 18 6.27 -4.85 -4.81
C TYR A 18 4.75 -4.70 -4.61
N GLY A 19 4.31 -4.88 -3.36
CA GLY A 19 2.90 -4.95 -2.97
C GLY A 19 2.32 -6.37 -2.86
N SER A 20 3.11 -7.40 -3.14
CA SER A 20 2.73 -8.81 -2.91
C SER A 20 3.05 -9.27 -1.48
N GLU A 21 2.57 -10.47 -1.10
CA GLU A 21 2.91 -11.10 0.18
C GLU A 21 4.42 -11.22 0.41
N ALA A 22 5.19 -11.58 -0.62
CA ALA A 22 6.64 -11.74 -0.53
C ALA A 22 7.42 -10.42 -0.46
N ASN A 23 6.80 -9.31 -0.87
CA ASN A 23 7.40 -7.98 -0.90
C ASN A 23 6.34 -6.92 -0.59
N PRO A 24 5.84 -6.87 0.67
CA PRO A 24 4.70 -6.05 1.03
C PRO A 24 5.08 -4.57 1.09
N VAL A 25 4.06 -3.71 0.99
CA VAL A 25 4.24 -2.28 1.19
C VAL A 25 4.44 -2.00 2.68
N ARG A 26 5.62 -1.51 3.05
CA ARG A 26 6.00 -1.21 4.43
C ARG A 26 5.68 0.24 4.78
N VAL A 27 4.45 0.50 5.22
CA VAL A 27 3.97 1.85 5.55
C VAL A 27 4.34 2.30 6.96
N GLY A 28 4.60 1.35 7.86
CA GLY A 28 5.03 1.59 9.22
C GLY A 28 4.06 2.41 10.08
N GLY A 29 4.52 2.72 11.30
CA GLY A 29 3.80 3.56 12.25
C GLY A 29 2.65 2.85 12.98
N ARG A 30 2.48 1.54 12.79
CA ARG A 30 1.44 0.70 13.41
C ARG A 30 0.05 1.34 13.27
N SER A 31 -0.22 1.85 12.07
CA SER A 31 -1.34 2.73 11.81
C SER A 31 -2.15 2.26 10.60
N PRO A 32 -3.40 1.79 10.80
CA PRO A 32 -4.33 1.53 9.70
C PRO A 32 -4.60 2.77 8.84
N SER A 33 -4.41 3.96 9.39
CA SER A 33 -4.51 5.20 8.63
C SER A 33 -3.35 5.40 7.65
N ASN A 34 -2.16 4.86 7.93
CA ASN A 34 -1.05 4.90 6.99
C ASN A 34 -1.28 3.96 5.79
N GLU A 35 -1.90 2.81 6.02
CA GLU A 35 -2.30 1.89 4.95
C GLU A 35 -3.29 2.58 4.00
N ARG A 36 -4.33 3.21 4.55
CA ARG A 36 -5.27 4.03 3.76
C ARG A 36 -4.58 5.19 3.05
N ARG A 37 -3.71 5.94 3.73
CA ARG A 37 -2.94 7.05 3.12
C ARG A 37 -2.08 6.58 1.94
N PHE A 38 -1.57 5.37 1.99
CA PHE A 38 -0.85 4.77 0.89
C PHE A 38 -1.80 4.50 -0.28
N LEU A 39 -2.94 3.84 -0.03
CA LEU A 39 -3.94 3.56 -1.07
C LEU A 39 -4.51 4.83 -1.71
N GLU A 40 -4.77 5.87 -0.92
CA GLU A 40 -5.23 7.19 -1.39
C GLU A 40 -4.20 7.95 -2.24
N ALA A 41 -2.94 7.50 -2.26
CA ALA A 41 -1.90 8.07 -3.12
C ALA A 41 -1.89 7.44 -4.52
N LEU A 42 -2.55 6.30 -4.70
CA LEU A 42 -2.54 5.51 -5.93
C LEU A 42 -3.72 5.85 -6.83
N TYR A 43 -3.51 5.67 -8.13
CA TYR A 43 -4.54 5.66 -9.15
C TYR A 43 -4.35 4.47 -10.09
N GLY A 44 -5.41 4.15 -10.84
CA GLY A 44 -5.32 3.21 -11.96
C GLY A 44 -4.27 3.64 -12.99
N PRO A 45 -3.90 2.77 -13.95
CA PRO A 45 -2.83 3.02 -14.92
C PRO A 45 -3.00 4.31 -15.72
N GLU A 46 -4.23 4.76 -15.94
CA GLU A 46 -4.56 5.96 -16.71
C GLU A 46 -5.08 7.11 -15.82
N GLY A 47 -4.88 7.04 -14.51
CA GLY A 47 -5.27 8.08 -13.55
C GLY A 47 -6.68 7.92 -12.98
N GLN A 48 -7.30 6.74 -13.13
CA GLN A 48 -8.61 6.45 -12.56
C GLN A 48 -8.57 6.46 -11.03
N GLU A 49 -9.66 6.90 -10.40
CA GLU A 49 -9.79 6.81 -8.95
C GLU A 49 -9.79 5.36 -8.49
N LEU A 50 -8.97 5.09 -7.47
CA LEU A 50 -8.84 3.77 -6.89
C LEU A 50 -9.96 3.55 -5.86
N GLN A 51 -10.62 2.40 -5.96
CA GLN A 51 -11.52 1.87 -4.94
C GLN A 51 -10.82 0.72 -4.23
N TYR A 52 -11.04 0.56 -2.93
CA TYR A 52 -10.41 -0.50 -2.17
C TYR A 52 -11.28 -1.03 -1.04
N VAL A 53 -11.17 -2.32 -0.76
CA VAL A 53 -11.81 -3.01 0.37
C VAL A 53 -10.77 -3.81 1.12
N ARG A 54 -10.78 -3.71 2.45
CA ARG A 54 -9.90 -4.52 3.30
C ARG A 54 -10.47 -5.93 3.41
N GLN A 55 -9.71 -6.93 2.99
CA GLN A 55 -10.11 -8.34 3.01
C GLN A 55 -9.79 -9.02 4.35
N GLY A 56 -8.82 -8.52 5.11
CA GLY A 56 -8.44 -9.10 6.39
C GLY A 56 -6.95 -8.93 6.68
N SER A 57 -6.49 -9.69 7.67
CA SER A 57 -5.07 -9.86 7.97
C SER A 57 -4.64 -11.29 7.67
N CYS A 58 -3.41 -11.48 7.20
CA CYS A 58 -2.84 -12.77 6.85
C CYS A 58 -1.34 -12.83 7.19
N CYS A 59 -0.71 -13.92 6.74
CA CYS A 59 0.71 -13.94 6.41
C CYS A 59 1.58 -13.53 7.60
N PHE A 60 1.66 -14.46 8.57
CA PHE A 60 2.45 -14.24 9.75
C PHE A 60 3.93 -14.04 9.40
N PHE A 61 4.54 -13.02 9.98
CA PHE A 61 5.97 -12.79 9.89
C PHE A 61 6.51 -12.27 11.22
N LYS A 62 7.84 -12.29 11.34
CA LYS A 62 8.57 -11.79 12.52
C LYS A 62 9.21 -10.44 12.22
N THR A 63 9.04 -9.48 13.13
CA THR A 63 9.72 -8.18 13.08
C THR A 63 9.83 -7.59 14.48
N LYS A 64 10.90 -6.82 14.72
CA LYS A 64 11.14 -6.11 16.00
C LYS A 64 10.07 -5.08 16.32
N ASN A 65 9.33 -4.61 15.32
CA ASN A 65 8.24 -3.67 15.48
C ASN A 65 6.87 -4.36 15.69
N GLY A 66 6.87 -5.69 15.73
CA GLY A 66 5.68 -6.53 15.87
C GLY A 66 5.05 -6.45 17.27
N LEU A 67 4.00 -7.24 17.45
CA LEU A 67 3.30 -7.39 18.72
C LEU A 67 3.89 -8.56 19.52
N LEU A 68 3.09 -9.21 20.35
CA LEU A 68 3.46 -10.32 21.22
C LEU A 68 4.48 -11.28 20.56
N ASN A 69 5.66 -11.38 21.18
CA ASN A 69 6.79 -12.19 20.70
C ASN A 69 7.27 -11.82 19.28
N ASP A 70 7.36 -10.53 18.95
CA ASP A 70 7.80 -10.01 17.64
C ASP A 70 6.91 -10.48 16.47
N GLY A 71 5.67 -10.89 16.75
CA GLY A 71 4.74 -11.39 15.74
C GLY A 71 3.97 -10.27 15.06
N ALA A 72 3.84 -10.35 13.74
CA ALA A 72 3.05 -9.43 12.92
C ALA A 72 2.26 -10.20 11.84
N LEU A 73 1.23 -9.54 11.32
CA LEU A 73 0.40 -10.00 10.20
C LEU A 73 0.36 -8.89 9.16
N LEU A 74 0.37 -9.27 7.89
CA LEU A 74 0.10 -8.33 6.78
C LEU A 74 -1.40 -8.08 6.68
N ASP A 75 -1.77 -6.88 6.25
CA ASP A 75 -3.14 -6.57 5.86
C ASP A 75 -3.31 -6.69 4.35
N ILE A 76 -4.42 -7.31 3.93
CA ILE A 76 -4.76 -7.50 2.52
C ILE A 76 -5.83 -6.49 2.13
N TYR A 77 -5.53 -5.72 1.09
CA TYR A 77 -6.48 -4.85 0.43
C TYR A 77 -6.73 -5.34 -0.99
N GLU A 78 -8.00 -5.53 -1.32
CA GLU A 78 -8.43 -5.67 -2.70
C GLU A 78 -8.65 -4.28 -3.27
N VAL A 79 -8.06 -4.00 -4.44
CA VAL A 79 -8.15 -2.72 -5.11
C VAL A 79 -8.68 -2.86 -6.53
N THR A 80 -9.47 -1.89 -6.96
CA THR A 80 -10.06 -1.84 -8.31
C THR A 80 -10.24 -0.39 -8.76
N TRP A 81 -10.62 -0.20 -10.00
CA TRP A 81 -10.95 1.10 -10.59
C TRP A 81 -11.94 0.89 -11.75
N GLU A 82 -12.53 1.98 -12.24
CA GLU A 82 -13.42 1.91 -13.39
C GLU A 82 -12.71 1.34 -14.63
N GLY A 83 -13.22 0.23 -15.15
CA GLY A 83 -12.63 -0.49 -16.28
C GLY A 83 -11.49 -1.45 -15.93
N ALA A 84 -11.20 -1.69 -14.65
CA ALA A 84 -10.29 -2.75 -14.24
C ALA A 84 -10.83 -4.13 -14.67
N PRO A 85 -10.03 -5.00 -15.30
CA PRO A 85 -10.48 -6.31 -15.73
C PRO A 85 -10.74 -7.26 -14.55
N GLU A 86 -9.94 -7.13 -13.49
CA GLU A 86 -10.05 -7.88 -12.24
C GLU A 86 -9.50 -7.06 -11.07
N PRO A 87 -9.97 -7.29 -9.83
CA PRO A 87 -9.39 -6.68 -8.66
C PRO A 87 -7.96 -7.17 -8.40
N ILE A 88 -7.11 -6.31 -7.85
CA ILE A 88 -5.72 -6.60 -7.51
C ILE A 88 -5.57 -6.65 -5.99
N LEU A 89 -4.82 -7.60 -5.47
CA LEU A 89 -4.49 -7.65 -4.04
C LEU A 89 -3.19 -6.88 -3.75
N ILE A 90 -3.23 -6.01 -2.75
CA ILE A 90 -2.07 -5.34 -2.18
C ILE A 90 -1.91 -5.77 -0.73
N TYR A 91 -0.71 -6.21 -0.39
CA TYR A 91 -0.31 -6.64 0.95
C TYR A 91 0.48 -5.51 1.61
N ILE A 92 0.04 -5.12 2.81
CA ILE A 92 0.58 -3.97 3.52
C ILE A 92 1.08 -4.41 4.89
N ASP A 93 2.31 -4.00 5.19
CA ASP A 93 2.94 -4.09 6.50
C ASP A 93 2.85 -2.72 7.18
N MET A 94 2.00 -2.59 8.18
CA MET A 94 1.91 -1.38 9.01
C MET A 94 2.95 -1.30 10.12
N TYR A 95 3.76 -2.32 10.35
CA TYR A 95 4.73 -2.36 11.45
C TYR A 95 6.06 -1.75 11.02
N ASP A 96 6.62 -2.22 9.91
CA ASP A 96 7.89 -1.73 9.38
C ASP A 96 7.68 -0.62 8.34
N TYR A 97 8.65 0.29 8.26
CA TYR A 97 8.68 1.34 7.25
C TYR A 97 9.79 1.08 6.23
N ALA A 98 9.46 1.30 4.95
CA ALA A 98 10.44 1.48 3.88
C ALA A 98 10.00 2.64 2.96
N PRO A 99 10.91 3.24 2.18
CA PRO A 99 10.53 4.22 1.16
C PRO A 99 9.41 3.69 0.26
N LEU A 100 8.33 4.47 0.16
CA LEU A 100 7.11 4.06 -0.51
C LEU A 100 7.22 4.28 -2.02
N LYS A 101 6.69 3.34 -2.80
CA LYS A 101 6.52 3.40 -4.25
C LYS A 101 5.09 2.99 -4.62
N ALA A 102 4.60 3.35 -5.79
CA ALA A 102 3.41 2.69 -6.33
C ALA A 102 3.77 1.28 -6.84
N PRO A 103 2.90 0.26 -6.68
CA PRO A 103 3.09 -1.03 -7.34
C PRO A 103 3.12 -0.87 -8.86
N LYS A 104 3.80 -1.80 -9.54
CA LYS A 104 3.90 -1.76 -11.01
C LYS A 104 2.51 -1.83 -11.64
N GLY A 105 2.24 -0.96 -12.61
CA GLY A 105 0.94 -0.86 -13.28
C GLY A 105 -0.04 0.14 -12.66
N PHE A 106 0.32 0.76 -11.54
CA PHE A 106 -0.41 1.89 -10.96
C PHE A 106 0.20 3.22 -11.39
N SER A 107 -0.61 4.27 -11.33
CA SER A 107 -0.15 5.65 -11.43
C SER A 107 -0.27 6.35 -10.06
N LEU A 108 0.25 7.58 -9.99
CA LEU A 108 0.32 8.37 -8.77
C LEU A 108 -0.57 9.61 -8.87
N LYS A 109 -1.33 9.87 -7.81
CA LYS A 109 -2.09 11.11 -7.71
C LYS A 109 -1.14 12.30 -7.58
N LYS A 110 -1.26 13.29 -8.48
CA LYS A 110 -0.40 14.50 -8.46
C LYS A 110 -0.45 15.17 -7.09
N SER A 111 0.70 15.47 -6.48
CA SER A 111 0.74 16.20 -5.22
C SER A 111 0.43 17.68 -5.44
N SER A 112 -0.32 18.29 -4.50
CA SER A 112 -0.52 19.74 -4.46
C SER A 112 0.67 20.49 -3.83
N LYS A 113 1.66 19.76 -3.33
CA LYS A 113 2.81 20.28 -2.55
C LYS A 113 4.16 20.14 -3.28
N LEU A 114 4.13 19.89 -4.59
CA LEU A 114 5.31 19.84 -5.47
C LEU A 114 5.37 21.09 -6.35
#